data_AF-A0A9W4JY76-F1
#
_entry.id   AF-A0A9W4JY76-F1
#
_cell.length_a   1.000
_cell.length_b   1.000
_cell.length_c   1.000
_cell.angle_alpha   90.00
_cell.angle_beta   90.00
_cell.angle_gamma   90.00
#
_symmetry.space_group_name_H-M   'P 1'
#
loop_
_entity.id
_entity.type
_entity.pdbx_description
1 polymer ?
#
loop_
_entity_poly.entity_id
_entity_poly.type
_entity_poly.pdbx_seq_one_letter_code
_entity_poly.pdbx_strand_id
1 'polypeptide(L)'
;MAPRPDSYYCPEATGRAKVLVDLHQSEQPLKLYARWFFPTPSVPDSLLPGWGPDTIFRYLDNAYPDHQPLILSHNPWERLEVQIWVDYVKDQIIPSFHWFLQCQSAGADDAEASLDRARQNLLNQLKVWTCAMHPQGPFFLGESVSAPDLMLAPWAIRLWVFDLFKGGLGIPDGPDGPDGFNWERWATWLDAVESMKSIKDTTSDPRQYLPIYKSFADGQGELAKVMRAGHGIP
;
A
#
# COMPACT_ATOMS: atom_id res chain seq x y z
N MET A 1 -25.56 -12.84 -4.03
CA MET A 1 -24.13 -12.80 -3.64
C MET A 1 -24.08 -12.45 -2.16
N ALA A 2 -23.35 -13.21 -1.34
CA ALA A 2 -23.17 -12.80 0.05
C ALA A 2 -22.46 -11.44 0.10
N PRO A 3 -22.85 -10.52 1.00
CA PRO A 3 -22.17 -9.24 1.14
C PRO A 3 -20.70 -9.47 1.47
N ARG A 4 -19.81 -8.72 0.79
CA ARG A 4 -18.36 -8.85 0.99
C ARG A 4 -18.02 -8.36 2.41
N PRO A 5 -17.03 -8.95 3.11
CA PRO A 5 -16.78 -8.62 4.53
C PRO A 5 -16.50 -7.13 4.81
N ASP A 6 -16.01 -6.39 3.80
CA ASP A 6 -15.72 -4.95 3.81
C ASP A 6 -16.88 -4.06 3.37
N SER A 7 -17.92 -4.58 2.70
CA SER A 7 -18.88 -3.74 1.97
C SER A 7 -19.68 -2.78 2.85
N TYR A 8 -19.60 -2.95 4.17
CA TYR A 8 -20.25 -2.10 5.17
C TYR A 8 -19.37 -0.93 5.65
N TYR A 9 -18.06 -0.97 5.41
CA TYR A 9 -17.15 0.10 5.80
C TYR A 9 -17.06 1.12 4.67
N CYS A 10 -17.57 2.33 4.92
CA CYS A 10 -17.49 3.49 4.02
C CYS A 10 -17.90 3.15 2.56
N PRO A 11 -19.19 2.85 2.31
CA PRO A 11 -19.65 2.35 1.01
C PRO A 11 -19.53 3.37 -0.12
N GLU A 12 -19.32 4.65 0.22
CA GLU A 12 -19.20 5.74 -0.73
C GLU A 12 -17.84 6.43 -0.60
N ALA A 13 -17.23 6.73 -1.75
CA ALA A 13 -16.04 7.57 -1.80
C ALA A 13 -16.37 9.00 -1.36
N THR A 14 -15.35 9.73 -0.93
CA THR A 14 -15.48 11.14 -0.47
C THR A 14 -14.47 12.04 -1.16
N GLY A 15 -14.66 13.36 -1.05
CA GLY A 15 -13.73 14.35 -1.61
C GLY A 15 -13.55 14.20 -3.13
N ARG A 16 -12.30 14.22 -3.60
CA ARG A 16 -11.97 14.07 -5.03
C ARG A 16 -12.27 12.67 -5.57
N ALA A 17 -12.08 11.64 -4.73
CA ALA A 17 -12.44 10.28 -5.08
C ALA A 17 -13.91 10.12 -5.42
N LYS A 18 -14.80 10.84 -4.72
CA LYS A 18 -16.22 10.87 -5.06
C LYS A 18 -16.47 11.39 -6.48
N VAL A 19 -15.83 12.49 -6.86
CA VAL A 19 -16.00 13.09 -8.20
C VAL A 19 -15.58 12.09 -9.28
N LEU A 20 -14.47 11.39 -9.08
CA LEU A 20 -13.98 10.38 -10.02
C LEU A 20 -14.96 9.19 -10.10
N VAL A 21 -15.44 8.69 -8.97
CA VAL A 21 -16.44 7.61 -8.92
C VAL A 21 -17.72 8.02 -9.64
N ASP A 22 -18.25 9.21 -9.36
CA ASP A 22 -19.49 9.71 -9.96
C ASP A 22 -19.36 9.87 -11.49
N LEU A 23 -18.18 10.23 -11.99
CA LEU A 23 -17.88 10.34 -13.43
C LEU A 23 -17.82 8.98 -14.13
N HIS A 24 -17.37 7.94 -13.43
CA HIS A 24 -17.12 6.60 -13.98
C HIS A 24 -18.10 5.54 -13.47
N GLN A 25 -19.22 5.93 -12.85
CA GLN A 25 -20.23 5.02 -12.31
C GLN A 25 -20.99 4.24 -13.39
N SER A 26 -21.00 4.74 -14.62
CA SER A 26 -21.66 4.05 -15.74
C SER A 26 -20.96 2.74 -16.05
N GLU A 27 -21.72 1.77 -16.55
CA GLU A 27 -21.19 0.50 -17.02
C GLU A 27 -19.99 0.67 -17.96
N GLN A 28 -18.87 0.05 -17.60
CA GLN A 28 -17.63 0.02 -18.39
C GLN A 28 -17.28 -1.43 -18.79
N PRO A 29 -16.61 -1.64 -19.94
CA PRO A 29 -16.13 -2.96 -20.34
C PRO A 29 -15.21 -3.62 -19.31
N LEU A 30 -14.41 -2.83 -18.60
CA LEU A 30 -13.60 -3.25 -17.46
C LEU A 30 -14.21 -2.71 -16.17
N LYS A 31 -14.56 -3.60 -15.24
CA LYS A 31 -14.94 -3.22 -13.88
C LYS A 31 -13.94 -3.77 -12.90
N LEU A 32 -13.51 -2.92 -11.97
CA LEU A 32 -12.71 -3.31 -10.83
C LEU A 32 -13.58 -3.18 -9.57
N TYR A 33 -13.71 -4.27 -8.81
CA TYR A 33 -14.42 -4.29 -7.55
C TYR A 33 -13.45 -4.11 -6.39
N ALA A 34 -13.74 -3.18 -5.48
CA ALA A 34 -12.97 -3.03 -4.26
C ALA A 34 -12.94 -4.34 -3.45
N ARG A 35 -11.78 -4.61 -2.85
CA ARG A 35 -11.55 -5.65 -1.84
C ARG A 35 -10.49 -5.13 -0.89
N TRP A 36 -10.57 -5.52 0.38
CA TRP A 36 -9.67 -5.17 1.49
C TRP A 36 -8.19 -4.92 1.15
N PHE A 37 -7.62 -5.68 0.21
CA PHE A 37 -6.22 -5.56 -0.18
C PHE A 37 -6.03 -4.97 -1.57
N PHE A 38 -6.76 -5.48 -2.57
CA PHE A 38 -6.56 -5.11 -3.96
C PHE A 38 -7.84 -5.20 -4.78
N PRO A 39 -8.10 -4.27 -5.71
CA PRO A 39 -9.28 -4.32 -6.54
C PRO A 39 -9.30 -5.56 -7.45
N THR A 40 -10.38 -6.34 -7.44
CA THR A 40 -10.52 -7.52 -8.30
C THR A 40 -11.28 -7.15 -9.57
N PRO A 41 -10.78 -7.43 -10.79
CA PRO A 41 -11.57 -7.22 -12.00
C PRO A 41 -12.82 -8.09 -12.01
N SER A 42 -13.80 -7.74 -12.84
CA SER A 42 -14.97 -8.56 -13.16
C SER A 42 -14.55 -9.78 -13.98
N VAL A 43 -13.92 -10.74 -13.31
CA VAL A 43 -13.52 -12.04 -13.87
C VAL A 43 -14.37 -13.15 -13.27
N PRO A 44 -14.54 -14.29 -13.96
CA PRO A 44 -15.23 -15.45 -13.41
C PRO A 44 -14.65 -15.86 -12.05
N ASP A 45 -15.52 -16.28 -11.11
CA ASP A 45 -15.13 -16.67 -9.75
C ASP A 45 -14.07 -17.79 -9.73
N SER A 46 -14.01 -18.60 -10.79
CA SER A 46 -13.01 -19.66 -10.98
C SER A 46 -11.58 -19.16 -11.13
N LEU A 47 -11.38 -17.90 -11.54
CA LEU A 47 -10.05 -17.32 -11.67
C LEU A 47 -9.57 -16.67 -10.36
N LEU A 48 -10.49 -16.26 -9.47
CA LEU A 48 -10.20 -15.49 -8.24
C LEU A 48 -9.10 -16.05 -7.32
N PRO A 49 -8.92 -17.38 -7.14
CA PRO A 49 -7.89 -17.91 -6.24
C PRO A 49 -6.44 -17.61 -6.66
N GLY A 50 -6.20 -17.20 -7.91
CA GLY A 50 -4.87 -16.82 -8.43
C GLY A 50 -4.64 -15.31 -8.58
N TRP A 51 -5.53 -14.45 -8.06
CA TRP A 51 -5.43 -12.99 -8.23
C TRP A 51 -4.67 -12.35 -7.08
N GLY A 52 -3.41 -12.02 -7.35
CA GLY A 52 -2.67 -11.00 -6.63
C GLY A 52 -2.71 -9.65 -7.36
N PRO A 53 -2.21 -8.58 -6.72
CA PRO A 53 -2.11 -7.25 -7.32
C PRO A 53 -1.17 -7.18 -8.54
N ASP A 54 -0.19 -8.07 -8.61
CA ASP A 54 0.65 -8.30 -9.78
C ASP A 54 -0.19 -8.68 -11.02
N THR A 55 -1.30 -9.39 -10.84
CA THR A 55 -2.20 -9.74 -11.95
C THR A 55 -2.94 -8.53 -12.51
N ILE A 56 -3.27 -7.52 -11.68
CA ILE A 56 -3.93 -6.29 -12.15
C ILE A 56 -2.98 -5.50 -13.03
N PHE A 57 -1.72 -5.31 -12.58
CA PHE A 57 -0.72 -4.60 -13.38
C PHE A 57 -0.45 -5.31 -14.70
N ARG A 58 -0.31 -6.65 -14.70
CA ARG A 58 -0.18 -7.44 -15.93
C ARG A 58 -1.40 -7.33 -16.84
N TYR A 59 -2.60 -7.35 -16.27
CA TYR A 59 -3.83 -7.21 -17.04
C TYR A 59 -3.90 -5.84 -17.71
N LEU A 60 -3.64 -4.75 -16.97
CA LEU A 60 -3.65 -3.39 -17.51
C LEU A 60 -2.59 -3.23 -18.62
N ASP A 61 -1.38 -3.74 -18.39
CA ASP A 61 -0.28 -3.71 -19.38
C ASP A 61 -0.63 -4.46 -20.67
N ASN A 62 -1.31 -5.61 -20.55
CA ASN A 62 -1.75 -6.40 -21.71
C ASN A 62 -2.98 -5.80 -22.43
N ALA A 63 -3.91 -5.24 -21.67
CA ALA A 63 -5.15 -4.67 -22.21
C ALA A 63 -4.93 -3.30 -22.87
N TYR A 64 -3.93 -2.56 -22.42
CA TYR A 64 -3.61 -1.21 -22.87
C TYR A 64 -2.12 -1.07 -23.20
N PRO A 65 -1.57 -1.78 -24.20
CA PRO A 65 -0.13 -1.86 -24.43
C PRO A 65 0.56 -0.52 -24.76
N ASP A 66 -0.19 0.45 -25.30
CA ASP A 66 0.33 1.78 -25.67
C ASP A 66 0.17 2.82 -24.54
N HIS A 67 -0.21 2.39 -23.34
CA HIS A 67 -0.37 3.30 -22.21
C HIS A 67 0.94 3.96 -21.79
N GLN A 68 0.83 5.19 -21.28
CA GLN A 68 1.93 5.90 -20.64
C GLN A 68 1.43 6.52 -19.33
N PRO A 69 2.25 6.52 -18.26
CA PRO A 69 3.57 5.90 -18.17
C PRO A 69 3.50 4.36 -18.13
N LEU A 70 4.59 3.70 -18.53
CA LEU A 70 4.69 2.24 -18.49
C LEU A 70 4.66 1.73 -17.04
N ILE A 71 3.60 0.98 -16.70
CA ILE A 71 3.45 0.34 -15.39
C ILE A 71 4.44 -0.83 -15.25
N LEU A 72 4.59 -1.61 -16.32
CA LEU A 72 5.60 -2.67 -16.45
C LEU A 72 6.57 -2.26 -17.55
N SER A 73 7.87 -2.23 -17.27
CA SER A 73 8.87 -1.95 -18.31
C SER A 73 8.80 -3.00 -19.44
N HIS A 74 9.09 -2.57 -20.67
CA HIS A 74 9.27 -3.47 -21.81
C HIS A 74 10.66 -4.12 -21.81
N ASN A 75 11.64 -3.55 -21.10
CA ASN A 75 12.94 -4.15 -20.89
C ASN A 75 12.78 -5.39 -19.99
N PRO A 76 13.18 -6.60 -20.43
CA PRO A 76 13.00 -7.82 -19.63
C PRO A 76 13.66 -7.77 -18.24
N TRP A 77 14.78 -7.06 -18.09
CA TRP A 77 15.48 -6.93 -16.81
C TRP A 77 14.78 -5.96 -15.86
N GLU A 78 14.39 -4.79 -16.33
CA GLU A 78 13.60 -3.86 -15.52
C GLU A 78 12.23 -4.45 -15.19
N ARG A 79 11.64 -5.26 -16.09
CA ARG A 79 10.38 -5.97 -15.81
C ARG A 79 10.54 -6.99 -14.68
N LEU A 80 11.66 -7.72 -14.65
CA LEU A 80 11.98 -8.63 -13.56
C LEU A 80 12.21 -7.87 -12.25
N GLU A 81 12.96 -6.77 -12.30
CA GLU A 81 13.21 -5.89 -11.16
C GLU A 81 11.89 -5.35 -10.57
N VAL A 82 11.00 -4.84 -11.42
CA VAL A 82 9.66 -4.41 -11.05
C VAL A 82 8.89 -5.51 -10.32
N GLN A 83 8.92 -6.74 -10.86
CA GLN A 83 8.21 -7.87 -10.23
C GLN A 83 8.79 -8.19 -8.85
N ILE A 84 10.11 -8.25 -8.71
CA ILE A 84 10.80 -8.49 -7.44
C ILE A 84 10.36 -7.47 -6.39
N TRP A 85 10.30 -6.19 -6.75
CA TRP A 85 9.96 -5.13 -5.81
C TRP A 85 8.46 -5.02 -5.52
N VAL A 86 7.62 -5.36 -6.49
CA VAL A 86 6.18 -5.59 -6.26
C VAL A 86 5.97 -6.70 -5.22
N ASP A 87 6.66 -7.82 -5.36
CA ASP A 87 6.59 -8.94 -4.41
C ASP A 87 7.19 -8.56 -3.06
N TYR A 88 8.29 -7.81 -3.03
CA TYR A 88 8.88 -7.31 -1.79
C TYR A 88 7.91 -6.42 -1.00
N VAL A 89 7.21 -5.49 -1.65
CA VAL A 89 6.19 -4.67 -0.97
C VAL A 89 5.10 -5.56 -0.37
N LYS A 90 4.58 -6.51 -1.17
CA LYS A 90 3.51 -7.44 -0.78
C LYS A 90 3.90 -8.36 0.38
N ASP A 91 5.11 -8.90 0.35
CA ASP A 91 5.55 -9.96 1.25
C ASP A 91 6.33 -9.44 2.47
N GLN A 92 6.89 -8.23 2.41
CA GLN A 92 7.69 -7.65 3.49
C GLN A 92 7.08 -6.39 4.06
N ILE A 93 6.79 -5.38 3.24
CA ILE A 93 6.36 -4.06 3.74
C ILE A 93 4.93 -4.12 4.28
N ILE A 94 3.97 -4.64 3.51
CA ILE A 94 2.56 -4.68 3.92
C ILE A 94 2.37 -5.52 5.21
N PRO A 95 2.98 -6.72 5.34
CA PRO A 95 2.92 -7.48 6.59
C PRO A 95 3.56 -6.74 7.77
N SER A 96 4.70 -6.07 7.55
CA SER A 96 5.37 -5.27 8.58
C SER A 96 4.54 -4.08 9.03
N PHE A 97 3.86 -3.39 8.09
CA PHE A 97 2.91 -2.30 8.36
C PHE A 97 1.79 -2.79 9.28
N HIS A 98 1.15 -3.89 8.91
CA HIS A 98 0.05 -4.44 9.69
C HIS A 98 0.50 -4.99 11.04
N TRP A 99 1.66 -5.63 11.11
CA TRP A 99 2.21 -6.11 12.37
C TRP A 99 2.44 -4.96 13.34
N PHE A 100 3.05 -3.86 12.89
CA PHE A 100 3.24 -2.67 13.73
C PHE A 100 1.89 -2.06 14.17
N LEU A 101 0.93 -1.95 13.25
CA LEU A 101 -0.40 -1.41 13.57
C LEU A 101 -1.16 -2.29 14.57
N GLN A 102 -1.06 -3.61 14.45
CA GLN A 102 -1.81 -4.56 15.30
C GLN A 102 -1.08 -4.92 16.59
N CYS A 103 0.19 -4.53 16.74
CA CYS A 103 0.97 -4.81 17.95
C CYS A 103 0.25 -4.24 19.18
N GLN A 104 -0.10 -5.13 20.11
CA GLN A 104 -0.76 -4.80 21.37
C GLN A 104 0.25 -4.85 22.51
N SER A 105 0.01 -4.05 23.54
CA SER A 105 0.75 -4.12 24.79
C SER A 105 0.38 -5.41 25.55
N ALA A 106 1.23 -6.44 25.48
CA ALA A 106 1.11 -7.63 26.33
C ALA A 106 1.78 -7.37 27.69
N GLY A 107 1.10 -6.62 28.58
CA GLY A 107 1.66 -6.21 29.88
C GLY A 107 2.68 -5.07 29.78
N ALA A 108 2.91 -4.32 30.87
CA ALA A 108 3.60 -3.02 30.81
C ALA A 108 5.08 -3.10 30.37
N ASP A 109 5.84 -4.09 30.84
CA ASP A 109 7.30 -4.14 30.62
C ASP A 109 7.70 -4.76 29.27
N ASP A 110 6.91 -5.72 28.73
CA ASP A 110 7.17 -6.37 27.43
C ASP A 110 6.51 -5.64 26.25
N ALA A 111 5.54 -4.76 26.53
CA ALA A 111 4.78 -4.03 25.51
C ALA A 111 5.64 -3.05 24.71
N GLU A 112 6.41 -2.22 25.40
CA GLU A 112 7.19 -1.15 24.76
C GLU A 112 8.29 -1.76 23.88
N ALA A 113 8.96 -2.79 24.37
CA ALA A 113 9.98 -3.52 23.62
C ALA A 113 9.38 -4.23 22.38
N SER A 114 8.19 -4.82 22.48
CA SER A 114 7.52 -5.44 21.33
C SER A 114 7.04 -4.41 20.31
N LEU A 115 6.55 -3.26 20.77
CA LEU A 115 6.13 -2.15 19.91
C LEU A 115 7.33 -1.56 19.15
N ASP A 116 8.43 -1.28 19.86
CA ASP A 116 9.66 -0.79 19.24
C ASP A 116 10.22 -1.81 18.24
N ARG A 117 10.26 -3.10 18.57
CA ARG A 117 10.66 -4.15 17.62
C ARG A 117 9.83 -4.13 16.34
N ALA A 118 8.51 -4.00 16.45
CA ALA A 118 7.63 -3.95 15.28
C ALA A 118 7.85 -2.65 14.46
N ARG A 119 8.06 -1.51 15.13
CA ARG A 119 8.42 -0.23 14.51
C ARG A 119 9.74 -0.34 13.73
N GLN A 120 10.79 -0.85 14.39
CA GLN A 120 12.12 -1.03 13.78
C GLN A 120 12.08 -1.99 12.60
N ASN A 121 11.27 -3.05 12.68
CA ASN A 121 11.09 -3.96 11.55
C ASN A 121 10.50 -3.24 10.32
N LEU A 122 9.44 -2.46 10.49
CA LEU A 122 8.86 -1.67 9.39
C LEU A 122 9.87 -0.66 8.84
N LEU A 123 10.54 0.12 9.69
CA LEU A 123 11.56 1.09 9.28
C LEU A 123 12.68 0.43 8.48
N ASN A 124 13.12 -0.77 8.88
CA ASN A 124 14.13 -1.51 8.14
C ASN A 124 13.66 -1.93 6.75
N GLN A 125 12.41 -2.39 6.59
CA GLN A 125 11.88 -2.71 5.25
C GLN A 125 11.77 -1.46 4.37
N LEU A 126 11.36 -0.32 4.93
CA LEU A 126 11.31 0.94 4.19
C LEU A 126 12.70 1.40 3.75
N LYS A 127 13.73 1.23 4.60
CA LYS A 127 15.12 1.53 4.25
C LYS A 127 15.64 0.64 3.12
N VAL A 128 15.43 -0.67 3.20
CA VAL A 128 15.82 -1.61 2.12
C VAL A 128 15.17 -1.23 0.80
N TRP A 129 13.86 -0.94 0.83
CA TRP A 129 13.14 -0.49 -0.35
C TRP A 129 13.68 0.85 -0.89
N THR A 130 14.03 1.78 -0.01
CA THR A 130 14.60 3.07 -0.39
C THR A 130 15.98 2.97 -1.02
N CYS A 131 16.85 2.12 -0.48
CA CYS A 131 18.17 1.85 -1.04
C CYS A 131 18.10 1.27 -2.46
N ALA A 132 16.99 0.64 -2.82
CA ALA A 132 16.80 0.03 -4.13
C ALA A 132 16.20 0.98 -5.17
N MET A 133 15.66 2.13 -4.75
CA MET A 133 15.15 3.10 -5.69
C MET A 133 16.28 3.70 -6.53
N HIS A 134 15.91 4.15 -7.73
CA HIS A 134 16.76 5.01 -8.53
C HIS A 134 17.24 6.22 -7.68
N PRO A 135 18.54 6.56 -7.70
CA PRO A 135 19.13 7.48 -6.73
C PRO A 135 18.72 8.95 -6.90
N GLN A 136 18.30 9.36 -8.11
CA GLN A 136 17.97 10.76 -8.42
C GLN A 136 16.50 11.00 -8.78
N GLY A 137 15.94 10.18 -9.69
CA GLY A 137 14.56 10.33 -10.11
C GLY A 137 13.55 10.17 -8.97
N PRO A 138 12.37 10.81 -9.07
CA PRO A 138 11.39 10.82 -7.98
C PRO A 138 10.80 9.44 -7.67
N PHE A 139 10.64 8.58 -8.68
CA PHE A 139 9.99 7.26 -8.58
C PHE A 139 11.00 6.10 -8.50
N PHE A 140 10.50 4.90 -8.28
CA PHE A 140 11.30 3.70 -8.06
C PHE A 140 12.31 3.44 -9.18
N LEU A 141 11.86 3.46 -10.44
CA LEU A 141 12.73 3.31 -11.62
C LEU A 141 13.34 4.63 -12.12
N GLY A 142 13.08 5.74 -11.45
CA GLY A 142 13.62 7.06 -11.80
C GLY A 142 12.54 8.05 -12.20
N GLU A 143 12.43 8.38 -13.49
CA GLU A 143 11.64 9.53 -13.96
C GLU A 143 10.13 9.32 -13.93
N SER A 144 9.67 8.10 -14.18
CA SER A 144 8.25 7.77 -14.35
C SER A 144 7.78 6.77 -13.30
N VAL A 145 6.52 6.92 -12.87
CA VAL A 145 5.87 5.98 -11.96
C VAL A 145 5.77 4.59 -12.60
N SER A 146 5.95 3.56 -11.79
CA SER A 146 5.94 2.15 -12.19
C SER A 146 5.16 1.30 -11.18
N ALA A 147 4.97 0.00 -11.46
CA ALA A 147 4.19 -0.90 -10.59
C ALA A 147 4.66 -0.94 -9.11
N PRO A 148 5.97 -0.94 -8.76
CA PRO A 148 6.41 -0.91 -7.37
C PRO A 148 5.94 0.35 -6.63
N ASP A 149 5.96 1.51 -7.30
CA ASP A 149 5.45 2.76 -6.74
C ASP A 149 3.95 2.65 -6.44
N LEU A 150 3.17 2.19 -7.42
CA LEU A 150 1.72 2.03 -7.29
C LEU A 150 1.32 0.97 -6.25
N MET A 151 2.17 -0.03 -6.04
CA MET A 151 1.96 -1.04 -4.99
C MET A 151 2.12 -0.45 -3.59
N LEU A 152 3.16 0.35 -3.37
CA LEU A 152 3.48 0.89 -2.05
C LEU A 152 2.69 2.17 -1.74
N ALA A 153 2.35 2.98 -2.74
CA ALA A 153 1.71 4.28 -2.59
C ALA A 153 0.49 4.28 -1.64
N PRO A 154 -0.48 3.35 -1.75
CA PRO A 154 -1.62 3.32 -0.84
C PRO A 154 -1.23 3.19 0.65
N TRP A 155 -0.14 2.51 0.95
CA TRP A 155 0.33 2.31 2.33
C TRP A 155 1.14 3.52 2.81
N ALA A 156 1.99 4.05 1.92
CA ALA A 156 2.85 5.19 2.23
C ALA A 156 2.07 6.46 2.56
N ILE A 157 1.05 6.81 1.77
CA ILE A 157 0.20 8.00 2.04
C ILE A 157 -0.68 7.83 3.29
N ARG A 158 -0.67 6.64 3.91
CA ARG A 158 -1.44 6.31 5.11
C ARG A 158 -0.58 6.07 6.34
N LEU A 159 0.73 6.37 6.28
CA LEU A 159 1.61 6.24 7.44
C LEU A 159 1.21 7.13 8.63
N TRP A 160 0.43 8.20 8.39
CA TRP A 160 -0.18 9.04 9.44
C TRP A 160 -1.00 8.25 10.47
N VAL A 161 -1.46 7.03 10.13
CA VAL A 161 -2.17 6.17 11.09
C VAL A 161 -1.30 5.82 12.29
N PHE A 162 0.02 5.77 12.13
CA PHE A 162 0.94 5.46 13.22
C PHE A 162 1.07 6.62 14.22
N ASP A 163 0.93 7.86 13.77
CA ASP A 163 0.89 9.02 14.68
C ASP A 163 -0.33 8.94 15.60
N LEU A 164 -1.46 8.47 15.07
CA LEU A 164 -2.70 8.35 15.83
C LEU A 164 -2.72 7.16 16.79
N PHE A 165 -2.18 6.01 16.37
CA PHE A 165 -2.37 4.75 17.11
C PHE A 165 -1.11 4.22 17.79
N LYS A 166 0.08 4.70 17.43
CA LYS A 166 1.37 4.11 17.83
C LYS A 166 2.43 5.14 18.27
N GLY A 167 2.03 6.40 18.49
CA GLY A 167 2.95 7.48 18.88
C GLY A 167 3.93 7.87 17.79
N GLY A 168 3.60 7.55 16.54
CA GLY A 168 4.39 7.88 15.35
C GLY A 168 5.34 6.77 14.88
N LEU A 169 5.80 6.95 13.65
CA LEU A 169 6.71 6.01 12.98
C LEU A 169 8.18 6.24 13.37
N GLY A 170 8.52 7.46 13.82
CA GLY A 170 9.88 7.79 14.24
C GLY A 170 10.88 7.92 13.08
N ILE A 171 10.42 8.31 11.89
CA ILE A 171 11.31 8.70 10.79
C ILE A 171 11.98 10.04 11.19
N PRO A 172 13.32 10.14 11.15
CA PRO A 172 14.02 11.38 11.47
C PRO A 172 13.67 12.52 10.52
N ASP A 173 13.53 13.73 11.07
CA ASP A 173 13.42 14.95 10.28
C ASP A 173 14.82 15.36 9.78
N GLY A 174 15.14 14.98 8.54
CA GLY A 174 16.32 15.45 7.84
C GLY A 174 17.47 14.44 7.70
N PRO A 175 18.56 14.86 7.03
CA PRO A 175 19.66 13.97 6.65
C PRO A 175 20.66 13.71 7.79
N ASP A 176 20.42 14.25 8.98
CA ASP A 176 21.34 14.11 10.11
C ASP A 176 21.24 12.70 10.69
N GLY A 177 22.28 11.89 10.49
CA GLY A 177 22.40 10.54 11.04
C GLY A 177 22.89 9.50 10.04
N PRO A 178 23.11 8.25 10.49
CA PRO A 178 23.68 7.19 9.64
C PRO A 178 22.77 6.80 8.47
N ASP A 179 21.45 7.01 8.59
CA ASP A 179 20.44 6.68 7.57
C ASP A 179 19.90 7.92 6.83
N GLY A 180 20.54 9.08 6.96
CA GLY A 180 20.02 10.36 6.45
C GLY A 180 19.70 10.38 4.96
N PHE A 181 20.61 9.83 4.14
CA PHE A 181 20.40 9.70 2.69
C PHE A 181 19.16 8.86 2.36
N ASN A 182 18.91 7.78 3.12
CA ASN A 182 17.74 6.94 2.90
C ASN A 182 16.46 7.74 3.18
N TRP A 183 16.41 8.50 4.27
CA TRP A 183 15.21 9.26 4.62
C TRP A 183 14.98 10.46 3.69
N GLU A 184 16.04 11.08 3.17
CA GLU A 184 15.92 12.12 2.14
C GLU A 184 15.37 11.56 0.82
N ARG A 185 15.88 10.39 0.39
CA ARG A 185 15.37 9.73 -0.82
C ARG A 185 13.93 9.26 -0.64
N TRP A 186 13.59 8.70 0.53
CA TRP A 186 12.23 8.33 0.90
C TRP A 186 11.29 9.53 0.85
N ALA A 187 11.69 10.67 1.43
CA ALA A 187 10.89 11.90 1.42
C ALA A 187 10.65 12.41 0.00
N THR A 188 11.67 12.38 -0.86
CA THR A 188 11.55 12.74 -2.28
C THR A 188 10.52 11.87 -3.00
N TRP A 189 10.55 10.55 -2.76
CA TRP A 189 9.58 9.63 -3.34
C TRP A 189 8.17 9.86 -2.80
N LEU A 190 8.04 10.03 -1.49
CA LEU A 190 6.76 10.21 -0.82
C LEU A 190 6.07 11.48 -1.32
N ASP A 191 6.80 12.59 -1.42
CA ASP A 191 6.27 13.85 -1.98
C ASP A 191 5.82 13.66 -3.44
N ALA A 192 6.61 12.97 -4.26
CA ALA A 192 6.24 12.69 -5.63
C ALA A 192 4.93 11.88 -5.72
N VAL A 193 4.80 10.81 -4.93
CA VAL A 193 3.60 9.96 -4.88
C VAL A 193 2.39 10.72 -4.35
N GLU A 194 2.53 11.45 -3.25
CA GLU A 194 1.45 12.26 -2.66
C GLU A 194 1.00 13.35 -3.62
N SER A 195 1.91 13.88 -4.45
CA SER A 195 1.61 14.93 -5.41
C SER A 195 0.77 14.44 -6.61
N MET A 196 0.79 13.13 -6.91
CA MET A 196 0.18 12.54 -8.10
C MET A 196 -1.33 12.79 -8.17
N LYS A 197 -1.80 13.24 -9.34
CA LYS A 197 -3.24 13.43 -9.60
C LYS A 197 -4.02 12.13 -9.41
N SER A 198 -3.52 11.00 -9.92
CA SER A 198 -4.19 9.70 -9.77
C SER A 198 -4.36 9.29 -8.31
N ILE A 199 -3.37 9.53 -7.45
CA ILE A 199 -3.44 9.24 -6.01
C ILE A 199 -4.42 10.19 -5.32
N LYS A 200 -4.31 11.51 -5.57
CA LYS A 200 -5.20 12.53 -5.00
C LYS A 200 -6.66 12.31 -5.38
N ASP A 201 -6.92 11.89 -6.61
CA ASP A 201 -8.26 11.71 -7.14
C ASP A 201 -8.85 10.33 -6.84
N THR A 202 -8.09 9.41 -6.25
CA THR A 202 -8.58 8.06 -5.86
C THR A 202 -8.55 7.84 -4.35
N THR A 203 -8.05 8.79 -3.57
CA THR A 203 -7.98 8.71 -2.11
C THR A 203 -9.15 9.48 -1.47
N SER A 204 -9.92 8.78 -0.63
CA SER A 204 -10.99 9.38 0.17
C SER A 204 -10.43 10.25 1.31
N ASP A 205 -11.29 10.99 2.01
CA ASP A 205 -10.90 11.74 3.20
C ASP A 205 -10.31 10.78 4.28
N PRO A 206 -9.18 11.13 4.93
CA PRO A 206 -8.57 10.36 6.02
C PRO A 206 -9.56 9.88 7.09
N ARG A 207 -10.59 10.66 7.40
CA ARG A 207 -11.63 10.33 8.39
C ARG A 207 -12.40 9.06 8.04
N GLN A 208 -12.55 8.76 6.75
CA GLN A 208 -13.22 7.54 6.29
C GLN A 208 -12.39 6.29 6.57
N TYR A 209 -11.07 6.41 6.69
CA TYR A 209 -10.18 5.30 6.99
C TYR A 209 -10.03 5.03 8.48
N LEU A 210 -10.33 6.02 9.34
CA LEU A 210 -10.17 5.90 10.79
C LEU A 210 -10.88 4.70 11.42
N PRO A 211 -12.16 4.40 11.12
CA PRO A 211 -12.84 3.24 11.71
C PRO A 211 -12.16 1.92 11.34
N ILE A 212 -11.65 1.82 10.10
CA ILE A 212 -10.98 0.63 9.58
C ILE A 212 -9.63 0.44 10.30
N TYR A 213 -8.79 1.47 10.33
CA TYR A 213 -7.49 1.38 10.99
C TYR A 213 -7.60 1.25 12.50
N LYS A 214 -8.62 1.85 13.12
CA LYS A 214 -8.93 1.63 14.53
C LYS A 214 -9.26 0.16 14.80
N SER A 215 -10.06 -0.47 13.95
CA SER A 215 -10.39 -1.89 14.12
C SER A 215 -9.12 -2.76 14.10
N PHE A 216 -8.18 -2.49 13.19
CA PHE A 216 -6.86 -3.14 13.20
C PHE A 216 -6.06 -2.83 14.45
N ALA A 217 -5.99 -1.56 14.84
CA ALA A 217 -5.23 -1.10 16.00
C ALA A 217 -5.76 -1.67 17.32
N ASP A 218 -7.07 -1.94 17.43
CA ASP A 218 -7.72 -2.56 18.59
C ASP A 218 -7.69 -4.10 18.53
N GLY A 219 -7.12 -4.68 17.47
CA GLY A 219 -7.14 -6.13 17.23
C GLY A 219 -8.54 -6.69 16.92
N GLN A 220 -9.48 -5.84 16.49
CA GLN A 220 -10.85 -6.17 16.13
C GLN A 220 -10.96 -6.26 14.59
N GLY A 221 -10.95 -7.48 14.05
CA GLY A 221 -11.16 -7.71 12.61
C GLY A 221 -10.77 -9.13 12.19
N GLU A 222 -11.44 -9.66 11.16
CA GLU A 222 -11.14 -10.98 10.60
C GLU A 222 -9.68 -11.08 10.13
N LEU A 223 -9.15 -10.04 9.49
CA LEU A 223 -7.74 -10.01 9.09
C LEU A 223 -6.79 -10.01 10.29
N ALA A 224 -7.13 -9.27 11.37
CA ALA A 224 -6.32 -9.29 12.58
C ALA A 224 -6.29 -10.69 13.22
N LYS A 225 -7.29 -11.55 12.95
CA LYS A 225 -7.27 -12.96 13.33
C LYS A 225 -6.43 -13.80 12.36
N VAL A 226 -6.55 -13.58 11.06
CA VAL A 226 -5.77 -14.31 10.01
C VAL A 226 -4.26 -14.07 10.15
N MET A 227 -3.84 -12.82 10.35
CA MET A 227 -2.43 -12.48 10.56
C MET A 227 -1.89 -13.03 11.90
N ARG A 228 -2.69 -13.00 12.97
CA ARG A 228 -2.33 -13.65 14.25
C ARG A 228 -2.19 -15.16 14.12
N ALA A 229 -2.93 -15.79 13.23
CA ALA A 229 -2.83 -17.22 12.93
C ALA A 229 -1.59 -17.57 12.06
N GLY A 230 -0.76 -16.59 11.69
CA GLY A 230 0.45 -16.81 10.90
C GLY A 230 0.19 -17.11 9.43
N HIS A 231 -1.03 -16.87 8.95
CA HIS A 231 -1.37 -17.00 7.53
C HIS A 231 -1.05 -15.68 6.81
N GLY A 232 -0.42 -15.78 5.64
CA GLY A 232 -0.20 -14.64 4.75
C GLY A 232 -1.51 -13.96 4.37
N ILE A 233 -1.42 -12.73 3.87
CA ILE A 233 -2.57 -11.97 3.36
C ILE A 233 -3.29 -12.83 2.30
N PRO A 234 -4.58 -13.16 2.49
CA PRO A 234 -5.34 -13.99 1.57
C PRO A 234 -5.79 -13.27 0.29
#